data_AF-A0A3A9XW71-F1
#
_entry.id   AF-A0A3A9XW71-F1
#
_cell.length_a   1.000
_cell.length_b   1.000
_cell.length_c   1.000
_cell.angle_alpha   90.00
_cell.angle_beta   90.00
_cell.angle_gamma   90.00
#
_symmetry.space_group_name_H-M   'P 1'
#
loop_
_entity.id
_entity.type
_entity.pdbx_description
1 polymer ?
#
loop_
_entity_poly.entity_id
_entity_poly.type
_entity_poly.pdbx_seq_one_letter_code
_entity_poly.pdbx_strand_id
1 'polypeptide(L)'
;MGTLKTEPARTRPDLLAPPVAAALGEWPADAPVDVDEVLVAPIDAELADTAAFCAAYDVGLDVSANCVVVAGKREGVVRYAACIILATTRADVNGVARRALDVRKASFAPMADAVELTGMEYGGITPIGLPAAWPILVDSRVIATPHVIIGSGVRHSKIALPGPALGALPNARVVEELARPA
;
A
#
# COMPACT_ATOMS: atom_id res chain seq x y z
N MET A 1 -9.04 -10.88 -9.93
CA MET A 1 -8.43 -11.28 -8.64
C MET A 1 -7.84 -12.70 -8.65
N GLY A 2 -7.56 -13.32 -9.81
CA GLY A 2 -6.95 -14.65 -9.86
C GLY A 2 -7.76 -15.74 -9.13
N THR A 3 -7.07 -16.57 -8.35
CA THR A 3 -7.65 -17.67 -7.57
C THR A 3 -7.93 -17.32 -6.09
N LEU A 4 -7.80 -16.04 -5.72
CA LEU A 4 -8.01 -15.58 -4.34
C LEU A 4 -9.45 -15.84 -3.87
N LYS A 5 -9.57 -16.34 -2.63
CA LYS A 5 -10.85 -16.50 -1.94
C LYS A 5 -11.04 -15.30 -1.02
N THR A 6 -11.78 -14.31 -1.50
CA THR A 6 -11.94 -13.02 -0.83
C THR A 6 -13.18 -12.97 0.05
N GLU A 7 -13.05 -12.33 1.20
CA GLU A 7 -14.13 -12.00 2.14
C GLU A 7 -13.98 -10.53 2.57
N PRO A 8 -15.03 -9.84 3.06
CA PRO A 8 -14.89 -8.48 3.58
C PRO A 8 -13.81 -8.40 4.67
N ALA A 9 -12.85 -7.49 4.51
CA ALA A 9 -11.67 -7.44 5.37
C ALA A 9 -12.02 -7.21 6.84
N ARG A 10 -13.05 -6.40 7.11
CA ARG A 10 -13.53 -6.14 8.48
C ARG A 10 -14.05 -7.37 9.22
N THR A 11 -14.41 -8.45 8.53
CA THR A 11 -14.89 -9.70 9.17
C THR A 11 -13.76 -10.67 9.47
N ARG A 12 -12.53 -10.40 8.98
CA ARG A 12 -11.35 -11.26 9.11
C ARG A 12 -10.15 -10.50 9.69
N PRO A 13 -10.24 -9.94 10.91
CA PRO A 13 -9.13 -9.23 11.55
C PRO A 13 -7.92 -10.13 11.80
N ASP A 14 -8.09 -11.46 11.82
CA ASP A 14 -7.00 -12.45 11.89
C ASP A 14 -6.08 -12.44 10.64
N LEU A 15 -6.57 -11.88 9.54
CA LEU A 15 -5.82 -11.71 8.29
C LEU A 15 -5.23 -10.31 8.13
N LEU A 16 -5.24 -9.47 9.16
CA LEU A 16 -4.81 -8.08 9.06
C LEU A 16 -3.77 -7.76 10.12
N ALA A 17 -2.84 -6.86 9.81
CA ALA A 17 -2.07 -6.24 10.89
C ALA A 17 -3.00 -5.40 11.78
N PRO A 18 -2.72 -5.29 13.09
CA PRO A 18 -3.51 -4.46 14.00
C PRO A 18 -3.82 -3.04 13.51
N PRO A 19 -2.85 -2.25 12.98
CA PRO A 19 -3.15 -0.91 12.46
C PRO A 19 -4.08 -0.92 11.24
N VAL A 20 -4.03 -1.97 10.40
CA VAL A 20 -4.91 -2.12 9.24
C VAL A 20 -6.33 -2.41 9.71
N ALA A 21 -6.50 -3.34 10.66
CA ALA A 21 -7.81 -3.66 11.24
C ALA A 21 -8.44 -2.44 11.93
N ALA A 22 -7.65 -1.66 12.67
CA ALA A 22 -8.12 -0.43 13.32
C ALA A 22 -8.60 0.60 12.29
N ALA A 23 -7.83 0.83 11.23
CA ALA A 23 -8.20 1.79 10.18
C ALA A 23 -9.47 1.37 9.41
N LEU A 24 -9.71 0.07 9.21
CA LEU A 24 -10.97 -0.42 8.61
C LEU A 24 -12.16 -0.29 9.57
N GLY A 25 -11.94 -0.35 10.89
CA GLY A 25 -12.97 -0.08 11.89
C GLY A 25 -13.42 1.38 11.93
N GLU A 26 -12.53 2.30 11.51
CA GLU A 26 -12.77 3.74 11.42
C GLU A 26 -13.02 4.21 9.98
N TRP A 27 -13.34 3.27 9.07
CA TRP A 27 -13.54 3.59 7.66
C TRP A 27 -14.65 4.66 7.49
N PRO A 28 -14.39 5.77 6.79
CA PRO A 28 -15.37 6.85 6.69
C PRO A 28 -16.67 6.40 6.02
N ALA A 29 -17.81 6.73 6.61
CA ALA A 29 -19.12 6.38 6.05
C ALA A 29 -19.43 7.12 4.73
N ASP A 30 -18.76 8.24 4.48
CA ASP A 30 -18.82 9.03 3.26
C ASP A 30 -17.67 8.72 2.28
N ALA A 31 -16.87 7.69 2.56
CA ALA A 31 -15.87 7.21 1.62
C ALA A 31 -16.53 6.82 0.30
N PRO A 32 -15.87 7.03 -0.84
CA PRO A 32 -16.43 6.68 -2.16
C PRO A 32 -16.55 5.18 -2.41
N VAL A 33 -16.09 4.36 -1.46
CA VAL A 33 -16.09 2.89 -1.52
C VAL A 33 -16.56 2.38 -0.17
N ASP A 34 -17.53 1.47 -0.19
CA ASP A 34 -18.03 0.82 1.01
C ASP A 34 -16.90 -0.01 1.65
N VAL A 35 -16.81 -0.01 2.98
CA VAL A 35 -15.83 -0.83 3.70
C VAL A 35 -15.99 -2.33 3.38
N ASP A 36 -17.19 -2.78 3.01
CA ASP A 36 -17.46 -4.16 2.58
C ASP A 36 -16.87 -4.50 1.20
N GLU A 37 -16.51 -3.49 0.40
CA GLU A 37 -15.78 -3.66 -0.87
C GLU A 37 -14.26 -3.73 -0.66
N VAL A 38 -13.77 -3.46 0.56
CA VAL A 38 -12.39 -3.76 0.95
C VAL A 38 -12.33 -5.21 1.38
N LEU A 39 -11.83 -6.07 0.50
CA LEU A 39 -11.78 -7.51 0.69
C LEU A 39 -10.39 -7.96 1.16
N VAL A 40 -10.32 -9.12 1.80
CA VAL A 40 -9.07 -9.79 2.18
C VAL A 40 -9.12 -11.26 1.76
N ALA A 41 -7.98 -11.83 1.41
CA ALA A 41 -7.83 -13.26 1.15
C ALA A 41 -6.57 -13.80 1.84
N PRO A 42 -6.63 -14.99 2.47
CA PRO A 42 -5.44 -15.65 2.99
C PRO A 42 -4.55 -16.13 1.84
N ILE A 43 -3.25 -16.10 2.06
CA ILE A 43 -2.23 -16.64 1.15
C ILE A 43 -1.18 -17.41 1.94
N ASP A 44 -0.36 -18.20 1.26
CA ASP A 44 0.85 -18.76 1.82
C ASP A 44 1.86 -17.63 2.09
N ALA A 45 2.32 -17.52 3.33
CA ALA A 45 3.25 -16.49 3.78
C ALA A 45 4.64 -16.57 3.10
N GLU A 46 5.01 -17.75 2.60
CA GLU A 46 6.24 -17.93 1.82
C GLU A 46 6.12 -17.35 0.41
N LEU A 47 4.90 -17.21 -0.09
CA LEU A 47 4.59 -16.67 -1.42
C LEU A 47 4.22 -15.18 -1.39
N ALA A 48 4.42 -14.48 -0.27
CA ALA A 48 4.00 -13.09 -0.09
C ALA A 48 4.72 -12.07 -0.99
N ASP A 49 5.91 -12.42 -1.51
CA ASP A 49 6.63 -11.61 -2.50
C ASP A 49 5.77 -11.42 -3.75
N THR A 50 5.83 -10.24 -4.37
CA THR A 50 4.90 -9.86 -5.43
C THR A 50 4.97 -10.79 -6.64
N ALA A 51 6.17 -11.18 -7.09
CA ALA A 51 6.31 -12.03 -8.26
C ALA A 51 5.86 -13.46 -7.96
N ALA A 52 6.26 -14.00 -6.80
CA ALA A 52 5.85 -15.33 -6.35
C ALA A 52 4.33 -15.42 -6.14
N PHE A 53 3.75 -14.42 -5.47
CA PHE A 53 2.32 -14.26 -5.25
C PHE A 53 1.55 -14.27 -6.57
N CYS A 54 1.94 -13.38 -7.50
CA CYS A 54 1.26 -13.25 -8.78
C CYS A 54 1.27 -14.55 -9.57
N ALA A 55 2.41 -15.25 -9.60
CA ALA A 55 2.54 -16.53 -10.29
C ALA A 55 1.71 -17.64 -9.64
N ALA A 56 1.69 -17.72 -8.31
CA ALA A 56 1.00 -18.79 -7.59
C ALA A 56 -0.53 -18.62 -7.57
N TYR A 57 -1.01 -17.38 -7.48
CA TYR A 57 -2.43 -17.07 -7.33
C TYR A 57 -3.10 -16.58 -8.62
N ASP A 58 -2.40 -16.61 -9.75
CA ASP A 58 -2.89 -16.14 -11.05
C ASP A 58 -3.39 -14.68 -11.01
N VAL A 59 -2.62 -13.83 -10.32
CA VAL A 59 -2.89 -12.39 -10.20
C VAL A 59 -1.95 -11.64 -11.14
N GLY A 60 -2.50 -10.75 -11.97
CA GLY A 60 -1.70 -9.92 -12.86
C GLY A 60 -0.84 -8.90 -12.12
N LEU A 61 0.39 -8.70 -12.58
CA LEU A 61 1.28 -7.64 -12.05
C LEU A 61 0.72 -6.23 -12.26
N ASP A 62 -0.12 -6.06 -13.28
CA ASP A 62 -0.82 -4.82 -13.64
C ASP A 62 -1.96 -4.46 -12.68
N VAL A 63 -2.40 -5.42 -11.85
CA VAL A 63 -3.37 -5.20 -10.77
C VAL A 63 -2.78 -5.40 -9.38
N SER A 64 -1.51 -5.78 -9.27
CA SER A 64 -0.80 -5.81 -7.99
C SER A 64 -0.15 -4.45 -7.73
N ALA A 65 -0.46 -3.84 -6.59
CA ALA A 65 0.08 -2.54 -6.20
C ALA A 65 0.98 -2.68 -4.95
N ASN A 66 2.21 -2.19 -5.08
CA ASN A 66 3.21 -2.18 -4.02
C ASN A 66 3.10 -0.91 -3.19
N CYS A 67 3.23 -1.05 -1.88
CA CYS A 67 3.41 0.05 -0.95
C CYS A 67 4.87 0.10 -0.51
N VAL A 68 5.61 1.10 -0.99
CA VAL A 68 7.02 1.29 -0.61
C VAL A 68 7.16 2.52 0.27
N VAL A 69 7.87 2.38 1.38
CA VAL A 69 8.14 3.50 2.29
C VAL A 69 9.43 4.19 1.87
N VAL A 70 9.37 5.49 1.66
CA VAL A 70 10.52 6.34 1.36
C VAL A 70 10.75 7.33 2.50
N ALA A 71 12.00 7.65 2.73
CA ALA A 71 12.42 8.57 3.76
C ALA A 71 13.44 9.59 3.23
N GLY A 72 13.48 10.75 3.86
CA GLY A 72 14.53 11.74 3.65
C GLY A 72 14.65 12.67 4.84
N LYS A 73 15.71 13.48 4.85
CA LYS A 73 16.01 14.38 5.96
C LYS A 73 16.07 15.83 5.48
N ARG A 74 15.43 16.73 6.22
CA ARG A 74 15.54 18.18 6.03
C ARG A 74 15.59 18.84 7.41
N GLU A 75 16.52 19.78 7.58
CA GLU A 75 16.67 20.57 8.82
C GLU A 75 16.76 19.69 10.09
N GLY A 76 17.44 18.55 10.00
CA GLY A 76 17.60 17.63 11.13
C GLY A 76 16.43 16.65 11.32
N VAL A 77 15.30 16.85 10.67
CA VAL A 77 14.08 16.05 10.84
C VAL A 77 13.96 15.01 9.72
N VAL A 78 13.73 13.75 10.10
CA VAL A 78 13.41 12.67 9.16
C VAL A 78 11.93 12.75 8.81
N ARG A 79 11.62 12.64 7.52
CA ARG A 79 10.27 12.63 6.98
C ARG A 79 10.06 11.35 6.19
N TYR A 80 8.86 10.79 6.29
CA TYR A 80 8.46 9.54 5.65
C TYR A 80 7.25 9.76 4.75
N ALA A 81 7.15 8.98 3.69
CA ALA A 81 5.95 8.86 2.86
C ALA A 81 5.84 7.44 2.33
N ALA A 82 4.61 7.00 2.08
CA ALA A 82 4.36 5.79 1.31
C ALA A 82 4.15 6.15 -0.16
N CYS A 83 4.70 5.35 -1.07
CA CYS A 83 4.42 5.44 -2.50
C CYS A 83 3.70 4.17 -2.92
N ILE A 84 2.54 4.33 -3.55
CA ILE A 84 1.69 3.24 -4.01
C ILE A 84 1.76 3.19 -5.52
N ILE A 85 2.29 2.10 -6.05
CA ILE A 85 2.66 1.96 -7.46
C ILE A 85 2.30 0.55 -7.95
N LEU A 86 1.96 0.39 -9.23
CA LEU A 86 1.74 -0.95 -9.80
C LEU A 86 3.05 -1.75 -9.85
N ALA A 87 2.96 -3.07 -9.73
CA ALA A 87 4.11 -3.97 -9.73
C ALA A 87 4.86 -3.99 -11.07
N THR A 88 4.25 -3.48 -12.14
CA THR A 88 4.86 -3.23 -13.46
C THR A 88 5.70 -1.95 -13.52
N THR A 89 5.81 -1.21 -12.41
CA THR A 89 6.45 0.10 -12.34
C THR A 89 7.42 0.22 -11.16
N ARG A 90 8.25 1.27 -11.16
CA ARG A 90 9.18 1.63 -10.07
C ARG A 90 8.98 3.08 -9.67
N ALA A 91 8.91 3.34 -8.37
CA ALA A 91 8.75 4.70 -7.84
C ALA A 91 9.92 5.61 -8.25
N ASP A 92 9.61 6.84 -8.67
CA ASP A 92 10.58 7.91 -8.85
C ASP A 92 10.91 8.55 -7.49
N VAL A 93 11.72 7.81 -6.72
CA VAL A 93 12.09 8.17 -5.35
C VAL A 93 12.77 9.54 -5.27
N ASN A 94 13.74 9.82 -6.16
CA ASN A 94 14.55 11.05 -6.10
C ASN A 94 14.03 12.20 -6.99
N GLY A 95 13.04 11.94 -7.85
CA GLY A 95 12.29 12.96 -8.56
C GLY A 95 11.04 13.36 -7.79
N VAL A 96 9.94 12.66 -8.05
CA VAL A 96 8.59 13.02 -7.58
C VAL A 96 8.46 12.86 -6.07
N ALA A 97 8.79 11.71 -5.50
CA ALA A 97 8.58 11.45 -4.08
C ALA A 97 9.44 12.37 -3.19
N ARG A 98 10.70 12.59 -3.57
CA ARG A 98 11.61 13.55 -2.92
C ARG A 98 11.03 14.98 -2.87
N ARG A 99 10.42 15.44 -3.96
CA ARG A 99 9.77 16.77 -4.00
C ARG A 99 8.54 16.80 -3.11
N ALA A 100 7.72 15.76 -3.13
CA ALA A 100 6.54 15.65 -2.27
C ALA A 100 6.90 15.63 -0.77
N LEU A 101 8.01 14.98 -0.40
CA LEU A 101 8.57 14.96 0.96
C LEU A 101 9.26 16.27 1.37
N ASP A 102 9.52 17.16 0.41
CA ASP A 102 10.26 18.40 0.62
C ASP A 102 11.66 18.15 1.24
N VAL A 103 12.43 17.23 0.64
CA VAL A 103 13.77 16.85 1.12
C VAL A 103 14.84 16.99 0.03
N ARG A 104 16.10 17.13 0.44
CA ARG A 104 17.24 17.26 -0.51
C ARG A 104 17.57 15.94 -1.22
N LYS A 105 17.34 14.81 -0.55
CA LYS A 105 17.53 13.45 -1.06
C LYS A 105 16.51 12.55 -0.40
N ALA A 106 15.98 11.60 -1.15
CA ALA A 106 15.13 10.54 -0.63
C ALA A 106 15.73 9.18 -0.96
N SER A 107 15.45 8.19 -0.12
CA SER A 107 15.74 6.79 -0.35
C SER A 107 14.56 5.94 0.12
N PHE A 108 14.59 4.65 -0.16
CA PHE A 108 13.74 3.74 0.61
C PHE A 108 14.10 3.87 2.10
N ALA A 109 13.08 3.82 2.95
CA ALA A 109 13.27 3.81 4.39
C ALA A 109 13.99 2.52 4.82
N PRO A 110 14.84 2.58 5.87
CA PRO A 110 15.39 1.35 6.46
C PRO A 110 14.26 0.41 6.85
N MET A 111 14.45 -0.89 6.59
CA MET A 111 13.41 -1.90 6.82
C MET A 111 12.96 -1.96 8.27
N ALA A 112 13.90 -1.90 9.22
CA ALA A 112 13.60 -1.92 10.65
C ALA A 112 12.70 -0.74 11.04
N ASP A 113 13.06 0.48 10.64
CA ASP A 113 12.28 1.69 10.89
C ASP A 113 10.88 1.58 10.27
N ALA A 114 10.77 1.09 9.03
CA ALA A 114 9.48 0.94 8.37
C ALA A 114 8.57 -0.05 9.10
N VAL A 115 9.10 -1.19 9.54
CA VAL A 115 8.34 -2.19 10.32
C VAL A 115 7.92 -1.62 11.67
N GLU A 116 8.85 -1.01 12.40
CA GLU A 116 8.59 -0.41 13.72
C GLU A 116 7.52 0.68 13.65
N LEU A 117 7.67 1.62 12.71
CA LEU A 117 6.81 2.79 12.62
C LEU A 117 5.41 2.47 12.05
N THR A 118 5.31 1.45 11.19
CA THR A 118 4.02 1.05 10.62
C THR A 118 3.30 0.02 11.48
N GLY A 119 4.00 -0.73 12.33
CA GLY A 119 3.44 -1.87 13.05
C GLY A 119 3.04 -3.03 12.12
N MET A 120 3.63 -3.10 10.92
CA MET A 120 3.33 -4.09 9.89
C MET A 120 4.56 -4.92 9.56
N GLU A 121 4.35 -6.14 9.07
CA GLU A 121 5.43 -7.05 8.68
C GLU A 121 6.15 -6.57 7.42
N TYR A 122 7.45 -6.86 7.34
CA TYR A 122 8.21 -6.64 6.11
C TYR A 122 7.64 -7.48 4.95
N GLY A 123 7.38 -6.82 3.83
CA GLY A 123 6.68 -7.40 2.67
C GLY A 123 5.15 -7.44 2.80
N GLY A 124 4.61 -7.06 3.96
CA GLY A 124 3.17 -6.90 4.21
C GLY A 124 2.70 -5.44 4.26
N ILE A 125 3.62 -4.48 4.41
CA ILE A 125 3.32 -3.03 4.53
C ILE A 125 2.33 -2.58 3.43
N THR A 126 1.34 -1.79 3.83
CA THR A 126 0.19 -1.36 3.01
C THR A 126 -0.19 0.09 3.32
N PRO A 127 -0.89 0.82 2.44
CA PRO A 127 -1.32 2.21 2.72
C PRO A 127 -2.35 2.35 3.83
N ILE A 128 -3.15 1.32 4.10
CA ILE A 128 -4.22 1.38 5.10
C ILE A 128 -3.61 1.24 6.50
N GLY A 129 -3.93 2.16 7.42
CA GLY A 129 -3.40 2.13 8.79
C GLY A 129 -1.98 2.68 8.96
N LEU A 130 -1.43 3.34 7.94
CA LEU A 130 -0.16 4.05 8.09
C LEU A 130 -0.26 5.22 9.08
N PRO A 131 0.87 5.66 9.69
CA PRO A 131 0.87 6.82 10.57
C PRO A 131 0.25 8.05 9.92
N ALA A 132 -0.65 8.73 10.64
CA ALA A 132 -1.43 9.86 10.11
C ALA A 132 -0.58 11.03 9.57
N ALA A 133 0.64 11.17 10.07
CA ALA A 133 1.58 12.21 9.63
C ALA A 133 2.26 11.91 8.28
N TRP A 134 2.18 10.67 7.77
CA TRP A 134 2.86 10.27 6.54
C TRP A 134 1.97 10.59 5.34
N PRO A 135 2.46 11.29 4.30
CA PRO A 135 1.75 11.36 3.03
C PRO A 135 1.68 9.97 2.38
N ILE A 136 0.54 9.65 1.79
CA ILE A 136 0.38 8.48 0.90
C ILE A 136 0.32 9.00 -0.52
N LEU A 137 1.39 8.79 -1.28
CA LEU A 137 1.46 9.17 -2.69
C LEU A 137 0.96 8.00 -3.51
N VAL A 138 -0.15 8.17 -4.22
CA VAL A 138 -0.75 7.12 -5.06
C VAL A 138 -0.54 7.47 -6.51
N ASP A 139 0.11 6.59 -7.26
CA ASP A 139 0.31 6.80 -8.69
C ASP A 139 -1.04 6.78 -9.42
N SER A 140 -1.23 7.70 -10.38
CA SER A 140 -2.48 7.84 -11.13
C SER A 140 -2.92 6.56 -11.84
N ARG A 141 -1.97 5.70 -12.25
CA ARG A 141 -2.28 4.39 -12.84
C ARG A 141 -2.96 3.45 -11.85
N VAL A 142 -2.62 3.50 -10.57
CA VAL A 142 -3.27 2.69 -9.52
C VAL A 142 -4.73 3.08 -9.37
N ILE A 143 -5.02 4.38 -9.39
CA ILE A 143 -6.38 4.92 -9.32
C ILE A 143 -7.20 4.53 -10.56
N ALA A 144 -6.56 4.51 -11.74
CA ALA A 144 -7.21 4.12 -12.98
C ALA A 144 -7.50 2.60 -13.08
N THR A 145 -6.90 1.77 -12.23
CA THR A 145 -7.14 0.32 -12.22
C THR A 145 -8.46 0.00 -11.51
N PRO A 146 -9.39 -0.75 -12.14
CA PRO A 146 -10.69 -1.06 -11.53
C PRO A 146 -10.61 -1.72 -10.16
N HIS A 147 -9.62 -2.59 -9.94
CA HIS A 147 -9.29 -3.16 -8.64
C HIS A 147 -7.79 -3.38 -8.54
N VAL A 148 -7.26 -3.30 -7.33
CA VAL A 148 -5.86 -3.60 -7.03
C VAL A 148 -5.73 -4.56 -5.86
N ILE A 149 -4.63 -5.31 -5.85
CA ILE A 149 -4.22 -6.18 -4.75
C ILE A 149 -3.02 -5.56 -4.05
N ILE A 150 -3.14 -5.34 -2.75
CA ILE A 150 -2.11 -4.73 -1.89
C ILE A 150 -1.79 -5.66 -0.69
N GLY A 151 -0.74 -5.35 0.05
CA GLY A 151 -0.46 -5.99 1.33
C GLY A 151 -1.59 -5.79 2.34
N SER A 152 -1.69 -6.66 3.34
CA SER A 152 -2.66 -6.59 4.45
C SER A 152 -2.01 -6.16 5.78
N GLY A 153 -0.75 -5.71 5.73
CA GLY A 153 0.10 -5.47 6.89
C GLY A 153 0.78 -6.73 7.44
N VAL A 154 0.39 -7.92 6.96
CA VAL A 154 0.98 -9.22 7.30
C VAL A 154 1.34 -9.98 6.02
N ARG A 155 2.12 -11.06 6.14
CA ARG A 155 2.56 -11.86 4.98
C ARG A 155 1.58 -12.95 4.55
N HIS A 156 0.73 -13.44 5.46
CA HIS A 156 -0.18 -14.56 5.19
C HIS A 156 -1.52 -14.16 4.56
N SER A 157 -1.64 -12.93 4.05
CA SER A 157 -2.86 -12.47 3.36
C SER A 157 -2.59 -11.27 2.45
N LYS A 158 -3.59 -10.93 1.62
CA LYS A 158 -3.59 -9.72 0.77
C LYS A 158 -4.97 -9.07 0.80
N ILE A 159 -5.01 -7.74 0.63
CA ILE A 159 -6.24 -6.97 0.48
C ILE A 159 -6.52 -6.74 -1.01
N ALA A 160 -7.78 -6.84 -1.39
CA ALA A 160 -8.29 -6.53 -2.71
C ALA A 160 -9.36 -5.43 -2.60
N LEU A 161 -9.22 -4.35 -3.36
CA LEU A 161 -10.14 -3.22 -3.29
C LEU A 161 -10.15 -2.41 -4.60
N PRO A 162 -11.16 -1.56 -4.85
CA PRO A 162 -11.15 -0.64 -5.99
C PRO A 162 -9.93 0.29 -5.96
N GLY A 163 -9.25 0.46 -7.09
CA GLY A 163 -8.10 1.37 -7.20
C GLY A 163 -8.40 2.79 -6.70
N PRO A 164 -9.55 3.41 -7.07
CA PRO A 164 -9.94 4.72 -6.58
C PRO A 164 -10.05 4.86 -5.06
N ALA A 165 -10.31 3.76 -4.33
CA ALA A 165 -10.38 3.77 -2.86
C ALA A 165 -9.08 4.28 -2.24
N LEU A 166 -7.93 3.96 -2.85
CA LEU A 166 -6.62 4.36 -2.35
C LEU A 166 -6.37 5.87 -2.45
N GLY A 167 -7.01 6.54 -3.41
CA GLY A 167 -6.96 8.00 -3.54
C GLY A 167 -7.80 8.74 -2.51
N ALA A 168 -8.72 8.04 -1.83
CA ALA A 168 -9.63 8.61 -0.85
C ALA A 168 -9.19 8.41 0.61
N LEU A 169 -8.03 7.77 0.84
CA LEU A 169 -7.49 7.64 2.20
C LEU A 169 -7.16 9.03 2.79
N PRO A 170 -7.24 9.23 4.11
CA PRO A 170 -7.17 10.56 4.75
C PRO A 170 -5.95 11.42 4.39
N ASN A 171 -4.82 10.77 4.12
CA ASN A 171 -3.51 11.35 3.81
C ASN A 171 -3.05 11.05 2.37
N ALA A 172 -3.96 10.56 1.52
CA ALA A 172 -3.66 10.26 0.13
C ALA A 172 -3.54 11.51 -0.75
N ARG A 173 -2.62 11.44 -1.71
CA ARG A 173 -2.46 12.38 -2.81
C ARG A 173 -2.28 11.56 -4.07
N VAL A 174 -3.16 11.76 -5.04
CA VAL A 174 -2.99 11.18 -6.37
C VAL A 174 -1.91 11.99 -7.09
N VAL A 175 -0.89 11.30 -7.60
CA VAL A 175 0.30 11.91 -8.18
C VAL A 175 0.55 11.32 -9.56
N GLU A 176 0.55 12.20 -10.57
CA GLU A 176 0.99 11.85 -11.92
C GLU A 176 2.49 11.56 -11.96
N GLU A 177 2.88 10.59 -12.79
CA GLU A 177 4.29 10.23 -13.00
C GLU A 177 5.06 9.84 -11.72
N LEU A 178 4.35 9.39 -10.67
CA LEU A 178 4.99 8.93 -9.43
C LEU A 178 5.91 7.74 -9.68
N ALA A 179 5.59 6.90 -10.65
CA ALA A 179 6.40 5.75 -11.05
C ALA A 179 6.80 5.78 -12.54
N ARG A 180 7.79 4.97 -12.90
CA ARG A 180 8.20 4.72 -14.29
C ARG A 180 8.10 3.23 -14.62
N PRO A 181 7.95 2.83 -15.89
CA PRO A 181 8.02 1.42 -16.27
C PRO A 181 9.26 0.74 -15.67
N ALA A 182 9.07 -0.49 -15.16
CA ALA A 182 10.09 -1.22 -14.41
C ALA A 182 11.21 -1.82 -15.26
#